data_AF-A0A353DUH0-F1
#
_entry.id   AF-A0A353DUH0-F1
#
_cell.length_a   1.000
_cell.length_b   1.000
_cell.length_c   1.000
_cell.angle_alpha   90.00
_cell.angle_beta   90.00
_cell.angle_gamma   90.00
#
_symmetry.space_group_name_H-M   'P 1'
#
loop_
_entity.id
_entity.type
_entity.pdbx_description
1 polymer ?
#
loop_
_entity_poly.entity_id
_entity_poly.type
_entity_poly.pdbx_seq_one_letter_code
_entity_poly.pdbx_strand_id
1 'polypeptide(L)'
;MEPAKSAFEAFLAEVALKDPELPVISNVEAKPYAPGSIQQLLAEQITSPVRWVESISLMNQEPDAVFEEIGPGNVLKGLLRQILR
;
A
#
# COMPACT_ATOMS: atom_id res chain seq x y z
N MET A 1 -6.26 -4.96 17.44
CA MET A 1 -5.08 -5.03 16.54
C MET A 1 -3.81 -4.45 17.16
N GLU A 2 -3.89 -3.56 18.15
CA GLU A 2 -2.69 -2.93 18.75
C GLU A 2 -1.59 -3.92 19.21
N PRO A 3 -1.89 -5.00 19.95
CA PRO A 3 -0.84 -5.94 20.35
C PRO A 3 -0.13 -6.62 19.17
N ALA A 4 -0.86 -6.85 18.07
CA ALA A 4 -0.31 -7.43 16.85
C ALA A 4 0.60 -6.43 16.12
N LYS A 5 0.23 -5.13 16.11
CA LYS A 5 1.09 -4.07 15.58
C LYS A 5 2.41 -4.01 16.35
N SER A 6 2.38 -3.96 17.68
CA SER A 6 3.62 -3.88 18.48
C SER A 6 4.51 -5.12 18.29
N ALA A 7 3.93 -6.31 18.22
CA ALA A 7 4.68 -7.54 17.94
C ALA A 7 5.31 -7.52 16.54
N PHE A 8 4.58 -7.03 15.54
CA PHE A 8 5.08 -6.93 14.17
C PHE A 8 6.15 -5.85 14.03
N GLU A 9 6.00 -4.71 14.71
CA GLU A 9 7.00 -3.64 14.74
C GLU A 9 8.33 -4.12 15.33
N ALA A 10 8.29 -4.88 16.44
CA ALA A 10 9.47 -5.49 17.03
C ALA A 10 10.13 -6.48 16.05
N PHE A 11 9.34 -7.33 15.38
CA PHE A 11 9.85 -8.22 14.35
C PHE A 11 10.51 -7.46 13.18
N LEU A 12 9.89 -6.38 12.69
CA LEU A 12 10.42 -5.59 11.58
C LEU A 12 11.76 -4.93 11.93
N ALA A 13 12.04 -4.64 13.22
CA ALA A 13 13.33 -4.09 13.66
C ALA A 13 14.51 -5.05 13.45
N GLU A 14 14.24 -6.36 13.26
CA GLU A 14 15.24 -7.38 12.99
C GLU A 14 15.44 -7.61 11.48
N VAL A 15 14.64 -6.97 10.63
CA VAL A 15 14.66 -7.16 9.17
C VAL A 15 15.33 -5.99 8.47
N ALA A 16 16.35 -6.27 7.65
CA ALA A 16 16.97 -5.27 6.79
C ALA A 16 16.05 -4.94 5.60
N LEU A 17 15.25 -3.89 5.75
CA LEU A 17 14.40 -3.37 4.68
C LEU A 17 15.16 -2.34 3.84
N LYS A 18 14.96 -2.38 2.53
CA LYS A 18 15.50 -1.40 1.58
C LYS A 18 14.36 -0.60 0.98
N ASP A 19 14.66 0.65 0.62
CA ASP A 19 13.73 1.47 -0.13
C ASP A 19 13.37 0.81 -1.47
N PRO A 20 12.12 0.93 -1.94
CA PRO A 20 11.71 0.28 -3.17
C PRO A 20 12.33 0.99 -4.37
N GLU A 21 12.83 0.22 -5.34
CA GLU A 21 13.42 0.80 -6.58
C GLU A 21 12.34 1.40 -7.50
N LEU A 22 11.10 0.91 -7.38
CA LEU A 22 9.92 1.43 -8.07
C LEU A 22 8.96 2.05 -7.06
N PRO A 23 8.20 3.10 -7.41
CA PRO A 23 7.19 3.66 -6.52
C PRO A 23 6.18 2.61 -6.07
N VAL A 24 6.11 2.36 -4.77
CA VAL A 24 5.09 1.49 -4.15
C VAL A 24 4.16 2.37 -3.33
N ILE A 25 2.85 2.28 -3.55
CA ILE A 25 1.87 3.10 -2.84
C ILE A 25 1.53 2.45 -1.49
N SER A 26 1.76 3.18 -0.39
CA SER A 26 1.39 2.76 0.96
C SER A 26 -0.13 2.78 1.14
N ASN A 27 -0.67 1.69 1.69
CA ASN A 27 -2.10 1.60 2.06
C ASN A 27 -2.50 2.59 3.18
N VAL A 28 -1.52 3.05 3.97
CA VAL A 28 -1.74 3.95 5.13
C VAL A 28 -1.81 5.41 4.69
N GLU A 29 -0.94 5.81 3.76
CA GLU A 29 -0.82 7.21 3.34
C GLU A 29 -1.47 7.50 1.99
N ALA A 30 -1.78 6.47 1.19
CA ALA A 30 -2.20 6.59 -0.20
C ALA A 30 -1.19 7.39 -1.06
N LYS A 31 0.10 7.21 -0.78
CA LYS A 31 1.23 7.87 -1.46
C LYS A 31 2.40 6.89 -1.61
N PRO A 32 3.36 7.15 -2.52
CA PRO A 32 4.59 6.37 -2.58
C PRO A 32 5.30 6.36 -1.23
N TYR A 33 5.90 5.22 -0.84
CA TYR A 33 6.79 5.18 0.32
C TYR A 33 7.90 6.23 0.17
N ALA A 34 8.12 7.01 1.22
CA ALA A 34 9.27 7.89 1.32
C ALA A 34 10.51 7.09 1.75
N PRO A 35 11.73 7.53 1.39
CA PRO A 35 12.95 6.88 1.85
C PRO A 35 12.99 6.72 3.37
N GLY A 36 13.22 5.50 3.84
CA GLY A 36 13.27 5.17 5.27
C GLY A 36 11.92 5.04 5.97
N SER A 37 10.78 5.27 5.31
CA SER A 37 9.46 5.19 5.97
C SER A 37 8.82 3.80 5.97
N ILE A 38 9.38 2.83 5.22
CA ILE A 38 8.78 1.50 5.02
C ILE A 38 8.46 0.82 6.35
N GLN A 39 9.44 0.73 7.25
CA GLN A 39 9.30 -0.03 8.48
C GLN A 39 8.14 0.48 9.34
N GLN A 40 8.08 1.80 9.55
CA GLN A 40 7.02 2.45 10.29
C GLN A 40 5.65 2.20 9.63
N LEU A 41 5.55 2.45 8.32
CA LEU A 41 4.28 2.35 7.60
C LEU A 41 3.77 0.90 7.47
N LEU A 42 4.67 -0.10 7.41
CA LEU A 42 4.28 -1.52 7.47
C LEU A 42 3.71 -1.89 8.85
N ALA A 43 4.29 -1.40 9.94
CA ALA A 43 3.75 -1.61 11.28
C ALA A 43 2.38 -0.93 11.43
N GLU A 44 2.27 0.34 11.02
CA GLU A 44 1.01 1.10 11.07
C GLU A 44 -0.11 0.46 10.26
N GLN A 45 0.20 -0.17 9.12
CA GLN A 45 -0.78 -0.85 8.27
C GLN A 45 -1.61 -1.90 9.02
N ILE A 46 -1.08 -2.54 10.07
CA ILE A 46 -1.80 -3.55 10.85
C ILE A 46 -3.06 -2.99 11.53
N THR A 47 -3.06 -1.69 11.84
CA THR A 47 -4.15 -1.00 12.53
C THR A 47 -4.86 0.04 11.67
N SER A 48 -4.28 0.41 10.54
CA SER A 48 -4.79 1.46 9.67
C SER A 48 -5.77 0.92 8.63
N PRO A 49 -6.80 1.69 8.26
CA PRO A 49 -7.65 1.34 7.13
C PRO A 49 -6.85 1.37 5.83
N VAL A 50 -7.25 0.54 4.86
CA VAL A 50 -6.68 0.58 3.51
C VAL A 50 -7.30 1.75 2.74
N ARG A 51 -6.49 2.76 2.40
CA ARG A 51 -6.93 3.94 1.64
C ARG A 51 -6.93 3.67 0.13
N TRP A 52 -7.73 2.69 -0.27
CA TRP A 52 -7.76 2.15 -1.63
C TRP A 52 -8.21 3.18 -2.68
N VAL A 53 -9.33 3.86 -2.44
CA VAL A 53 -9.88 4.85 -3.39
C VAL A 53 -8.86 5.95 -3.67
N GLU A 54 -8.25 6.49 -2.62
CA GLU A 54 -7.23 7.54 -2.74
C GLU A 54 -5.98 7.06 -3.48
N SER A 55 -5.55 5.82 -3.24
CA SER A 55 -4.40 5.21 -3.93
C SER A 55 -4.66 5.06 -5.42
N ILE A 56 -5.86 4.60 -5.81
CA ILE A 56 -6.25 4.49 -7.22
C ILE A 56 -6.39 5.87 -7.85
N SER A 57 -7.04 6.82 -7.18
CA SER A 57 -7.18 8.19 -7.69
C SER A 57 -5.84 8.87 -7.91
N LEU A 58 -4.83 8.62 -7.06
CA LEU A 58 -3.47 9.08 -7.27
C LEU A 58 -2.86 8.47 -8.53
N MET A 59 -2.90 7.14 -8.66
CA MET A 59 -2.30 6.46 -9.82
C MET A 59 -2.99 6.80 -11.15
N ASN A 60 -4.28 7.09 -11.13
CA ASN A 60 -5.05 7.49 -12.31
C ASN A 60 -4.78 8.94 -12.77
N GLN A 61 -3.96 9.70 -12.05
CA GLN A 61 -3.49 11.01 -12.54
C GLN A 61 -2.47 10.87 -13.67
N GLU A 62 -1.86 9.69 -13.82
CA GLU A 62 -0.97 9.39 -14.94
C GLU A 62 -1.80 9.23 -16.24
N PRO A 63 -1.51 10.01 -17.31
CA PRO A 63 -2.36 10.10 -18.50
C PRO A 63 -2.66 8.78 -19.21
N ASP A 64 -1.73 7.81 -19.13
CA ASP A 64 -1.81 6.50 -19.79
C ASP A 64 -1.72 5.35 -18.76
N ALA A 65 -2.27 5.56 -17.55
CA ALA A 65 -2.25 4.55 -16.50
C ALA A 65 -2.89 3.22 -16.95
N VAL A 66 -2.12 2.14 -16.92
CA VAL A 66 -2.60 0.77 -17.14
C VAL A 66 -2.60 0.03 -15.81
N PHE A 67 -3.74 -0.57 -15.46
CA PHE A 67 -3.89 -1.36 -14.24
C PHE A 67 -3.98 -2.86 -14.56
N GLU A 68 -3.04 -3.64 -14.02
CA GLU A 68 -3.02 -5.10 -14.12
C GLU A 68 -3.14 -5.72 -12.73
N GLU A 69 -4.16 -6.56 -12.51
CA GLU A 69 -4.34 -7.30 -11.25
C GLU A 69 -3.54 -8.61 -11.32
N ILE A 70 -2.59 -8.77 -10.38
CA ILE A 70 -1.76 -9.98 -10.27
C ILE A 70 -2.29 -10.85 -9.12
N GLY A 71 -2.81 -12.03 -9.45
CA GLY A 71 -3.33 -13.00 -8.47
C GLY A 71 -4.57 -13.72 -8.97
N PRO A 72 -5.08 -14.71 -8.20
CA PRO A 72 -6.32 -15.40 -8.56
C PRO A 72 -7.55 -14.52 -8.31
N GLY A 73 -8.51 -14.52 -9.25
CA GLY A 73 -9.76 -13.77 -9.12
C GLY A 73 -9.78 -12.48 -9.94
N ASN A 74 -10.72 -11.59 -9.62
CA ASN A 74 -10.93 -10.30 -10.31
C ASN A 74 -11.47 -9.22 -9.35
N VAL A 75 -11.07 -9.29 -8.07
CA VAL A 75 -11.65 -8.42 -7.03
C VAL A 75 -11.16 -7.00 -7.21
N LEU A 76 -9.85 -6.78 -7.36
CA LEU A 76 -9.30 -5.44 -7.50
C LEU A 76 -9.75 -4.80 -8.81
N LYS A 77 -9.82 -5.56 -9.91
CA LYS A 77 -10.42 -5.12 -11.18
C LYS A 77 -11.90 -4.73 -11.03
N GLY A 78 -12.64 -5.43 -10.17
CA GLY A 78 -14.00 -5.06 -9.78
C GLY A 78 -14.05 -3.70 -9.09
N LEU A 79 -13.23 -3.51 -8.07
CA LEU A 79 -13.15 -2.26 -7.30
C LEU A 79 -12.64 -1.08 -8.14
N LEU A 80 -11.62 -1.30 -8.99
CA LEU A 80 -11.11 -0.31 -9.93
C LEU A 80 -12.22 0.25 -10.82
N ARG A 81 -13.05 -0.64 -11.41
CA ARG A 81 -14.20 -0.24 -12.23
C ARG A 81 -15.27 0.54 -11.47
N GLN A 82 -15.32 0.49 -10.15
CA GLN A 82 -16.25 1.31 -9.36
C GLN A 82 -15.68 2.71 -9.08
N ILE A 83 -14.35 2.82 -8.98
CA ILE A 83 -13.65 4.08 -8.68
C ILE A 83 -13.42 4.91 -9.93
N LEU A 84 -13.06 4.28 -11.04
CA LEU A 84 -12.68 4.94 -12.30
C LEU A 84 -13.86 5.14 -13.27
N ARG A 85 -15.10 5.05 -12.76
CA ARG A 85 -16.31 5.26 -13.54
C ARG A 85 -16.62 6.73 -13.76
#